data_AF-A0A7I9ZYC3-F1
#
_entry.id   AF-A0A7I9ZYC3-F1
#
_cell.length_a   1.000
_cell.length_b   1.000
_cell.length_c   1.000
_cell.angle_alpha   90.00
_cell.angle_beta   90.00
_cell.angle_gamma   90.00
#
_symmetry.space_group_name_H-M   'P 1'
#
loop_
_entity.id
_entity.type
_entity.pdbx_description
1 polymer ?
#
loop_
_entity_poly.entity_id
_entity_poly.type
_entity_poly.pdbx_seq_one_letter_code
_entity_poly.pdbx_strand_id
1 'polypeptide(L)' 'MSRYDKKQGLDGIATLTNDPLALDNIRKLKVGYKVMCNDNGKLGTVEYVDNDEYGCTVLFEDSEETWIECDQLSKQ' A
#
# COMPACT_ATOMS: atom_id res chain seq x y z
N MET A 1 46.56 -9.59 -16.38
CA MET A 1 45.25 -10.02 -15.85
C MET A 1 44.19 -9.16 -16.51
N SER A 2 43.38 -9.79 -17.37
CA SER A 2 42.40 -9.13 -18.23
C SER A 2 41.20 -8.66 -17.41
N ARG A 3 40.84 -7.39 -17.54
CA ARG A 3 39.58 -6.83 -17.04
C ARG A 3 38.49 -7.07 -18.09
N TYR A 4 37.25 -7.19 -17.61
CA TYR A 4 35.96 -7.23 -18.31
C TYR A 4 35.34 -8.59 -18.63
N ASP A 5 34.27 -8.93 -17.88
CA ASP A 5 33.00 -9.45 -18.41
C ASP A 5 31.89 -9.05 -17.40
N LYS A 6 31.15 -7.94 -17.60
CA LYS A 6 29.91 -7.72 -18.40
C LYS A 6 28.63 -8.35 -17.82
N LYS A 7 27.68 -7.44 -17.57
CA LYS A 7 26.20 -7.56 -17.66
C LYS A 7 25.44 -8.11 -16.44
N GLN A 8 24.97 -7.18 -15.61
CA GLN A 8 23.62 -7.23 -15.04
C GLN A 8 22.97 -5.91 -15.47
N GLY A 9 22.20 -5.95 -16.55
CA GLY A 9 21.38 -4.84 -17.02
C GLY A 9 19.95 -4.99 -16.49
N LEU A 10 19.24 -3.86 -16.57
CA LEU A 10 17.81 -3.68 -16.33
C LEU A 10 17.45 -3.74 -14.83
N ASP A 11 16.57 -2.93 -14.27
CA ASP A 11 15.71 -1.88 -14.78
C ASP A 11 15.17 -1.16 -13.55
N GLY A 12 14.73 0.09 -13.71
CA GLY A 12 14.10 0.82 -12.62
C GLY A 12 15.08 1.74 -11.91
N ILE A 13 15.26 2.92 -12.49
CA ILE A 13 15.51 4.11 -11.68
C ILE A 13 14.37 4.15 -10.66
N ALA A 14 14.61 3.69 -9.43
CA ALA A 14 13.81 4.10 -8.30
C ALA A 14 14.13 5.58 -8.11
N THR A 15 13.35 6.45 -8.76
CA THR A 15 13.32 7.87 -8.39
C THR A 15 12.74 7.89 -6.98
N LEU A 16 13.59 7.70 -5.98
CA LEU A 16 13.31 7.99 -4.58
C LEU A 16 13.22 9.52 -4.50
N THR A 17 12.09 10.03 -4.98
CA THR A 17 11.65 11.39 -4.75
C THR A 17 11.48 11.50 -3.24
N ASN A 18 12.50 12.05 -2.58
CA ASN A 18 12.47 12.46 -1.18
C ASN A 18 11.59 13.72 -1.01
N ASP A 19 10.47 13.78 -1.73
CA ASP A 19 9.44 14.75 -1.39
C ASP A 19 8.83 14.28 -0.07
N PRO A 20 8.81 15.11 0.97
CA PRO A 20 8.06 14.78 2.19
C PRO A 20 6.58 14.49 1.87
N LEU A 21 6.03 15.09 0.79
CA LEU A 21 4.69 14.81 0.26
C LEU A 21 4.56 13.41 -0.36
N ALA A 22 5.62 12.89 -0.97
CA ALA A 22 5.63 11.53 -1.50
C ALA A 22 5.71 10.50 -0.37
N LEU A 23 6.45 10.79 0.70
CA LEU A 23 6.51 9.93 1.89
C LEU A 23 5.18 9.87 2.65
N ASP A 24 4.47 11.00 2.74
CA ASP A 24 3.12 11.07 3.33
C ASP A 24 2.12 10.21 2.53
N ASN A 25 2.21 10.25 1.21
CA ASN A 25 1.44 9.40 0.30
C ASN A 25 1.75 7.90 0.41
N ILE A 26 2.96 7.52 0.85
CA ILE A 26 3.35 6.12 1.02
C ILE A 26 2.65 5.50 2.24
N ARG A 27 2.23 6.29 3.24
CA ARG A 27 1.58 5.77 4.46
C ARG A 27 0.05 5.78 4.40
N LYS A 28 -0.56 6.76 3.72
CA LYS A 28 -2.02 6.84 3.62
C LYS A 28 -2.63 5.68 2.82
N LEU A 29 -3.75 5.15 3.30
CA LEU A 29 -4.55 4.19 2.55
C LEU A 29 -5.25 4.94 1.42
N LYS A 30 -5.42 4.25 0.29
CA LYS A 30 -6.12 4.80 -0.87
C LYS A 30 -7.11 3.77 -1.37
N VAL A 31 -8.19 4.25 -1.96
CA VAL A 31 -9.15 3.41 -2.68
C VAL A 31 -8.41 2.54 -3.70
N GLY A 32 -8.75 1.25 -3.74
CA GLY A 32 -8.11 0.21 -4.54
C GLY A 32 -6.90 -0.47 -3.87
N TYR A 33 -6.46 -0.03 -2.69
CA TYR A 33 -5.36 -0.70 -2.00
C TYR A 33 -5.81 -2.01 -1.38
N LYS A 34 -4.97 -3.04 -1.50
CA LYS A 34 -5.12 -4.28 -0.76
C LYS A 34 -4.63 -4.11 0.66
N VAL A 35 -5.48 -4.46 1.61
CA VAL A 35 -5.22 -4.36 3.04
C VAL A 35 -5.55 -5.67 3.72
N MET A 36 -4.91 -5.92 4.85
CA MET A 36 -5.24 -6.99 5.77
C MET A 36 -5.78 -6.37 7.05
N CYS A 37 -6.94 -6.84 7.50
CA CYS A 37 -7.46 -6.47 8.81
C CYS A 37 -6.68 -7.21 9.91
N ASN A 38 -6.16 -6.46 10.87
CA ASN A 38 -5.29 -6.96 11.92
C ASN A 38 -6.05 -7.83 12.93
N ASP A 39 -7.34 -7.57 13.15
CA ASP A 39 -8.17 -8.31 14.12
C ASP A 39 -8.49 -9.73 13.67
N ASN A 40 -8.87 -9.90 12.40
CA ASN A 40 -9.37 -11.17 11.87
C ASN A 40 -8.46 -11.80 10.80
N GLY A 41 -7.39 -11.09 10.39
CA GLY A 41 -6.47 -11.52 9.34
C GLY A 41 -7.09 -11.58 7.94
N LYS A 42 -8.31 -11.06 7.75
CA LYS A 42 -8.99 -11.08 6.45
C LYS A 42 -8.34 -10.08 5.50
N LEU A 43 -8.23 -10.48 4.25
CA LEU A 43 -7.80 -9.62 3.16
C LEU A 43 -9.01 -8.89 2.57
N GLY A 44 -8.80 -7.63 2.22
CA GLY A 44 -9.80 -6.81 1.57
C GLY A 44 -9.19 -5.73 0.69
N THR A 45 -10.06 -5.04 -0.02
CA THR A 45 -9.71 -3.89 -0.88
C THR A 45 -10.41 -2.65 -0.33
N VAL A 46 -9.67 -1.55 -0.19
CA VAL A 46 -10.25 -0.28 0.24
C VAL A 46 -11.17 0.25 -0.87
N GLU A 47 -12.45 0.41 -0.59
CA GLU A 47 -13.44 0.97 -1.53
C GLU A 47 -13.61 2.49 -1.33
N TYR A 48 -13.50 2.95 -0.09
CA TYR A 48 -13.66 4.37 0.25
C TYR A 48 -12.74 4.74 1.41
N VAL A 49 -12.18 5.94 1.39
CA VAL A 49 -11.38 6.50 2.49
C VAL A 49 -12.09 7.76 2.96
N ASP A 50 -12.25 7.93 4.27
CA ASP A 50 -12.89 9.12 4.81
C ASP A 50 -12.08 10.38 4.52
N ASN A 51 -12.75 11.54 4.51
CA ASN A 51 -12.12 12.83 4.23
C ASN A 51 -11.07 13.23 5.27
N ASP A 52 -11.24 12.77 6.51
CA ASP A 52 -10.31 12.94 7.62
C ASP A 52 -9.25 11.82 7.70
N GLU A 53 -9.32 10.83 6.80
CA GLU A 53 -8.37 9.72 6.67
C GLU A 53 -8.22 8.86 7.94
N TYR A 54 -9.14 8.99 8.89
CA TYR A 54 -9.17 8.25 10.14
C TYR A 54 -9.56 6.78 9.92
N GLY A 55 -10.54 6.56 9.04
CA GLY A 55 -11.00 5.24 8.65
C GLY A 55 -11.22 5.12 7.16
N CYS A 56 -11.53 3.89 6.76
CA CYS A 56 -11.85 3.56 5.39
C CYS A 56 -12.83 2.38 5.34
N THR A 57 -13.61 2.33 4.28
CA THR A 57 -14.46 1.19 3.98
C THR A 57 -13.66 0.18 3.18
N VAL A 58 -13.62 -1.05 3.68
CA VAL A 58 -12.94 -2.18 3.05
C VAL A 58 -13.97 -3.21 2.61
N LEU A 59 -13.86 -3.63 1.35
CA LEU A 59 -14.57 -4.79 0.82
C LEU A 59 -13.70 -6.03 0.97
N PHE A 60 -14.11 -6.94 1.84
CA PHE A 60 -13.43 -8.20 2.09
C PHE A 60 -13.73 -9.24 1.00
N GLU A 61 -12.88 -10.28 0.91
CA GLU A 61 -13.02 -11.34 -0.09
C GLU A 61 -14.31 -12.17 0.04
N ASP A 62 -14.96 -12.16 1.20
CA ASP A 62 -16.29 -12.74 1.44
C ASP A 62 -17.45 -11.83 0.99
N SER A 63 -17.14 -10.76 0.25
CA SER A 63 -18.09 -9.74 -0.21
C SER A 63 -18.75 -8.95 0.93
N GLU A 64 -18.14 -8.96 2.13
CA GLU A 64 -18.56 -8.13 3.26
C GLU A 64 -17.90 -6.75 3.14
N GLU A 65 -18.71 -5.69 3.20
CA GLU A 65 -18.23 -4.31 3.26
C GLU A 65 -18.24 -3.84 4.71
N THR A 66 -17.11 -3.33 5.20
CA THR A 66 -16.98 -2.89 6.59
C THR A 66 -16.14 -1.64 6.69
N TRP A 67 -16.60 -0.69 7.50
CA TRP A 67 -15.82 0.48 7.87
C TRP A 67 -14.83 0.14 8.99
N ILE A 68 -13.56 0.46 8.77
CA ILE A 68 -12.45 0.08 9.65
C ILE A 68 -11.46 1.25 9.76
N GLU A 69 -11.01 1.51 10.98
CA GLU A 69 -9.96 2.50 11.27
C GLU A 69 -8.66 2.11 10.58
N CYS A 70 -7.95 3.09 10.00
CA CYS A 70 -6.72 2.84 9.25
C CYS A 70 -5.64 2.13 10.10
N ASP A 71 -5.61 2.37 11.42
CA ASP A 71 -4.67 1.73 12.35
C ASP A 71 -4.91 0.23 12.55
N GLN A 72 -6.12 -0.26 12.24
CA GLN A 72 -6.48 -1.67 12.28
C GLN A 72 -6.16 -2.41 10.97
N LEU A 73 -5.55 -1.72 10.01
CA LEU A 73 -5.23 -2.25 8.68
C LEU A 73 -3.74 -2.24 8.43
N SER A 74 -3.25 -3.34 7.86
CA SER A 74 -1.88 -3.45 7.37
C SER A 74 -1.87 -3.49 5.84
N LYS A 75 -0.94 -2.76 5.22
CA LYS A 75 -0.71 -2.86 3.77
C LYS A 75 -0.08 -4.22 3.46
N GLN A 76 -0.54 -4.86 2.39
CA GLN A 76 0.06 -6.10 1.88
C GLN A 76 1.30 -5.81 1.03
#